data_AF-A0A3D2S330-F1
#
_entry.id   AF-A0A3D2S330-F1
#
_cell.length_a   1.000
_cell.length_b   1.000
_cell.length_c   1.000
_cell.angle_alpha   90.00
_cell.angle_beta   90.00
_cell.angle_gamma   90.00
#
_symmetry.space_group_name_H-M   'P 1'
#
loop_
_entity.id
_entity.type
_entity.pdbx_description
1 polymer ?
#
loop_
_entity_poly.entity_id
_entity_poly.type
_entity_poly.pdbx_seq_one_letter_code
_entity_poly.pdbx_strand_id
1 'polypeptide(L)'
;MSDTIFIFVTLKNSLKITLHFAISILSLFAISCNSMSNDHSQLQTNETLVDKCANFQTVRLFEFLRDSSNKGILFGHQDDLAYGVNWQFESGRSDIKEVCGQYPAVFGWDIGGIDQDQNLDGLNFDDIIAWIQKAHSMGGIITISMHLDNPLTGNDAWDNTPAVDKILPGKSHHKEYLSTLRLAADFLGKLKDKQDQYIPVIFRPYHEHNHTWSWWGRSSCSKDTLYCALENDH
;
A
#
# COMPACT_ATOMS: atom_id res chain seq x y z
N MET A 1 -15.39 -8.06 -16.12
CA MET A 1 -15.16 -7.00 -15.12
C MET A 1 -14.28 -7.62 -14.05
N SER A 2 -13.04 -7.13 -13.94
CA SER A 2 -12.13 -7.55 -12.88
C SER A 2 -12.59 -6.88 -11.59
N ASP A 3 -13.06 -7.66 -10.62
CA ASP A 3 -13.38 -7.19 -9.28
C ASP A 3 -12.06 -6.91 -8.54
N THR A 4 -11.41 -5.80 -8.89
CA THR A 4 -10.19 -5.35 -8.23
C THR A 4 -10.56 -4.46 -7.06
N ILE A 5 -10.20 -4.88 -5.84
CA ILE A 5 -10.33 -4.04 -4.64
C ILE A 5 -9.13 -3.09 -4.62
N PHE A 6 -9.40 -1.78 -4.68
CA PHE A 6 -8.40 -0.74 -4.50
C PHE A 6 -8.40 -0.29 -3.06
N ILE A 7 -7.26 -0.42 -2.38
CA ILE A 7 -7.07 0.07 -1.02
C ILE A 7 -6.22 1.34 -1.11
N PHE A 8 -6.75 2.45 -0.66
CA PHE A 8 -5.97 3.68 -0.45
C PHE A 8 -5.38 3.61 0.96
N VAL A 9 -4.08 3.36 1.06
CA VAL A 9 -3.39 3.16 2.34
C VAL A 9 -2.60 4.42 2.72
N THR A 10 -2.77 4.89 3.95
CA THR A 10 -1.79 5.77 4.63
C THR A 10 -1.40 5.14 5.96
N LEU A 11 -0.19 4.58 6.10
CA LEU A 11 0.23 3.97 7.36
C LEU A 11 0.73 5.03 8.35
N LYS A 12 0.08 5.12 9.50
CA LYS A 12 0.63 5.78 10.70
C LYS A 12 1.19 4.74 11.64
N ASN A 13 2.46 4.88 12.01
CA ASN A 13 3.05 4.17 13.14
C ASN A 13 2.44 4.68 14.45
N SER A 14 1.59 3.89 15.11
CA SER A 14 1.40 4.05 16.57
C SER A 14 0.86 2.78 17.24
N LEU A 15 1.76 1.95 17.76
CA LEU A 15 1.45 1.10 18.92
C LEU A 15 2.00 1.82 20.17
N LYS A 16 1.14 2.44 20.98
CA LYS A 16 1.51 2.94 22.31
C LYS A 16 1.03 1.95 23.37
N ILE A 17 1.99 1.34 24.08
CA ILE A 17 1.76 0.48 25.23
C ILE A 17 1.49 1.38 26.44
N THR A 18 0.28 1.32 27.01
CA THR A 18 -0.10 2.11 28.19
C THR A 18 0.16 1.31 29.47
N LEU A 19 1.24 1.63 30.18
CA LEU A 19 1.52 1.11 31.51
C LEU A 19 0.86 2.03 32.56
N HIS A 20 -0.12 1.51 33.30
CA HIS A 20 -0.78 2.24 34.38
C HIS A 20 0.09 2.24 35.64
N PHE A 21 0.55 3.40 36.07
CA PHE A 21 1.03 3.62 37.44
C PHE A 21 0.09 4.60 38.14
N ALA A 22 -0.56 4.14 39.21
CA ALA A 22 -1.34 4.96 40.12
C ALA A 22 -0.41 5.65 41.11
N ILE A 23 -0.48 6.98 41.20
CA ILE A 23 0.08 7.74 42.31
C ILE A 23 -0.94 8.79 42.75
N SER A 24 -1.46 8.60 43.96
CA SER A 24 -2.31 9.52 44.69
C SER A 24 -1.45 10.61 45.34
N ILE A 25 -1.58 11.88 44.94
CA ILE A 25 -1.17 13.01 45.79
C ILE A 25 -2.20 14.14 45.65
N LEU A 26 -2.75 14.51 46.81
CA LEU A 26 -3.66 15.61 47.05
C LEU A 26 -2.82 16.84 47.45
N SER A 27 -2.90 17.94 46.69
CA SER A 27 -2.52 19.26 47.20
C SER A 27 -3.13 20.38 46.34
N LEU A 28 -4.02 21.15 46.98
CA LEU A 28 -4.54 22.41 46.46
C LEU A 28 -3.42 23.47 46.43
N PHE A 29 -3.18 24.09 45.29
CA PHE A 29 -2.74 25.48 45.21
C PHE A 29 -3.31 26.12 43.93
N ALA A 30 -4.06 27.20 44.12
CA ALA A 30 -4.61 28.03 43.05
C ALA A 30 -3.51 28.91 42.44
N ILE A 31 -3.26 28.76 41.15
CA ILE A 31 -2.59 29.77 40.31
C ILE A 31 -3.41 29.91 39.04
N SER A 32 -4.02 31.08 38.87
CA SER A 32 -4.63 31.52 37.62
C SER A 32 -3.50 31.89 36.65
N CYS A 33 -3.38 31.18 35.54
CA CYS A 33 -2.82 31.73 34.31
C CYS A 33 -3.11 30.78 33.14
N ASN A 34 -3.81 31.31 32.13
CA ASN A 34 -4.00 30.79 30.78
C ASN A 34 -4.32 29.30 30.66
N SER A 35 -5.55 29.00 30.22
CA SER A 35 -5.80 27.75 29.51
C SER A 35 -4.82 27.69 28.33
N MET A 36 -3.71 26.98 28.53
CA MET A 36 -3.00 26.33 27.46
C MET A 36 -4.06 25.48 26.78
N SER A 37 -4.53 25.95 25.63
CA SER A 37 -5.25 25.14 24.69
C SER A 37 -4.42 23.88 24.49
N ASN A 38 -4.87 22.77 25.08
CA ASN A 38 -4.40 21.45 24.70
C ASN A 38 -4.69 21.34 23.21
N ASP A 39 -3.65 21.56 22.41
CA ASP A 39 -3.64 21.29 20.98
C ASP A 39 -3.66 19.77 20.80
N HIS A 40 -4.82 19.18 21.11
CA HIS A 40 -5.20 17.93 20.50
C HIS A 40 -5.57 18.31 19.07
N SER A 41 -4.59 18.30 18.17
CA SER A 41 -4.84 18.31 16.73
C SER A 41 -5.91 17.28 16.46
N GLN A 42 -7.15 17.72 16.21
CA GLN A 42 -8.24 16.80 15.93
C GLN A 42 -7.80 15.97 14.71
N LEU A 43 -7.85 14.64 14.83
CA LEU A 43 -7.55 13.79 13.69
C LEU A 43 -8.49 14.19 12.56
N GLN A 44 -7.93 14.68 11.46
CA GLN A 44 -8.69 14.92 10.25
C GLN A 44 -9.16 13.56 9.73
N THR A 45 -10.48 13.34 9.74
CA THR A 45 -11.10 12.13 9.22
C THR A 45 -11.79 12.40 7.88
N ASN A 46 -11.96 11.36 7.07
CA ASN A 46 -12.75 11.40 5.84
C ASN A 46 -13.80 10.29 5.84
N GLU A 47 -14.91 10.50 5.12
CA GLU A 47 -16.05 9.58 5.06
C GLU A 47 -16.10 8.78 3.73
N THR A 48 -15.09 8.92 2.88
CA THR A 48 -15.14 8.39 1.50
C THR A 48 -14.19 7.22 1.28
N LEU A 49 -13.04 7.23 1.94
CA LEU A 49 -12.03 6.17 1.87
C LEU A 49 -12.23 5.15 2.99
N VAL A 50 -11.76 3.93 2.73
CA VAL A 50 -11.71 2.85 3.71
C VAL A 50 -10.85 3.22 4.92
N ASP A 51 -9.72 3.91 4.68
CA ASP A 51 -8.93 4.53 5.73
C ASP A 51 -9.52 5.90 6.08
N LYS A 52 -10.29 5.94 7.18
CA LYS A 52 -10.88 7.18 7.70
C LYS A 52 -9.84 8.22 8.09
N CYS A 53 -8.60 7.81 8.38
CA CYS A 53 -7.52 8.70 8.79
C CYS A 53 -6.53 9.01 7.65
N ALA A 54 -6.89 8.66 6.41
CA ALA A 54 -6.07 8.95 5.24
C ALA A 54 -5.69 10.43 5.18
N ASN A 55 -4.44 10.71 4.81
CA ASN A 55 -3.96 12.09 4.74
C ASN A 55 -4.68 12.89 3.64
N PHE A 56 -4.52 14.22 3.70
CA PHE A 56 -5.16 15.12 2.76
C PHE A 56 -4.81 14.78 1.30
N GLN A 57 -3.54 14.47 1.00
CA GLN A 57 -3.10 14.16 -0.35
C GLN A 57 -3.80 12.91 -0.92
N THR A 58 -4.00 11.88 -0.11
CA THR A 58 -4.70 10.63 -0.48
C THR A 58 -6.18 10.88 -0.75
N VAL A 59 -6.86 11.66 0.11
CA VAL A 59 -8.25 12.07 -0.12
C VAL A 59 -8.37 12.86 -1.43
N ARG A 60 -7.46 13.80 -1.68
CA ARG A 60 -7.45 14.60 -2.92
C ARG A 60 -7.20 13.79 -4.16
N LEU A 61 -6.33 12.78 -4.11
CA LEU A 61 -6.12 11.85 -5.23
C LEU A 61 -7.41 11.10 -5.56
N PHE A 62 -8.10 10.57 -4.54
CA PHE A 62 -9.37 9.86 -4.77
C PHE A 62 -10.43 10.77 -5.39
N GLU A 63 -10.60 11.99 -4.86
CA GLU A 63 -11.54 12.98 -5.43
C GLU A 63 -11.18 13.30 -6.88
N PHE A 64 -9.89 13.51 -7.18
CA PHE A 64 -9.42 13.74 -8.54
C PHE A 64 -9.77 12.58 -9.48
N LEU A 65 -9.51 11.33 -9.07
CA LEU A 65 -9.83 10.15 -9.87
C LEU A 65 -11.33 10.02 -10.13
N ARG A 66 -12.15 10.19 -9.08
CA ARG A 66 -13.61 10.18 -9.18
C ARG A 66 -14.11 11.25 -10.15
N ASP A 67 -13.64 12.48 -10.01
CA ASP A 67 -14.12 13.62 -10.79
C ASP A 67 -13.58 13.60 -12.25
N SER A 68 -12.47 12.90 -12.49
CA SER A 68 -11.87 12.73 -13.81
C SER A 68 -12.44 11.54 -14.59
N SER A 69 -13.08 10.58 -13.92
CA SER A 69 -13.60 9.34 -14.54
C SER A 69 -14.55 9.56 -15.72
N ASN A 70 -15.30 10.67 -15.72
CA ASN A 70 -16.23 11.03 -16.79
C ASN A 70 -15.64 11.96 -17.87
N LYS A 71 -14.35 12.36 -17.74
CA LYS A 71 -13.70 13.34 -18.62
C LYS A 71 -12.68 12.71 -19.55
N GLY A 72 -12.12 11.55 -19.20
CA GLY A 72 -11.11 10.87 -19.99
C GLY A 72 -10.51 9.69 -19.24
N ILE A 73 -9.49 9.09 -19.85
CA ILE A 73 -8.77 7.94 -19.32
C ILE A 73 -7.35 8.37 -19.01
N LEU A 74 -6.89 8.03 -17.80
CA LEU A 74 -5.49 8.17 -17.42
C LEU A 74 -4.74 6.92 -17.88
N PHE A 75 -3.74 7.11 -18.74
CA PHE A 75 -2.91 6.01 -19.21
C PHE A 75 -1.87 5.63 -18.15
N GLY A 76 -1.68 4.34 -17.93
CA GLY A 76 -0.72 3.79 -16.98
C GLY A 76 0.23 2.78 -17.59
N HIS A 77 1.44 2.69 -17.03
CA HIS A 77 2.46 1.73 -17.43
C HIS A 77 3.19 1.18 -16.20
N GLN A 78 3.43 -0.14 -16.19
CA GLN A 78 4.13 -0.85 -15.12
C GLN A 78 5.64 -0.72 -15.34
N ASP A 79 6.40 -0.48 -14.26
CA ASP A 79 7.87 -0.42 -14.23
C ASP A 79 8.51 0.59 -15.20
N ASP A 80 7.74 1.60 -15.63
CA ASP A 80 8.06 2.52 -16.73
C ASP A 80 9.43 3.22 -16.62
N LEU A 81 9.89 3.49 -15.39
CA LEU A 81 11.15 4.18 -15.12
C LEU A 81 12.31 3.22 -14.82
N ALA A 82 12.03 1.93 -14.65
CA ALA A 82 13.04 0.94 -14.29
C ALA A 82 13.74 0.36 -15.52
N TYR A 83 12.97 -0.04 -16.53
CA TYR A 83 13.49 -0.62 -17.76
C TYR A 83 12.50 -0.44 -18.92
N GLY A 84 12.98 -0.70 -20.12
CA GLY A 84 12.17 -0.84 -21.32
C GLY A 84 12.67 -2.02 -22.15
N VAL A 85 12.18 -2.14 -23.38
CA VAL A 85 12.47 -3.32 -24.22
C VAL A 85 13.97 -3.54 -24.43
N ASN A 86 14.77 -2.47 -24.54
CA ASN A 86 16.19 -2.53 -24.88
C ASN A 86 17.11 -1.78 -23.92
N TRP A 87 16.64 -1.45 -22.71
CA TRP A 87 17.40 -0.68 -21.74
C TRP A 87 16.94 -0.95 -20.32
N GLN A 88 17.83 -0.71 -19.34
CA GLN A 88 17.59 -0.97 -17.93
C GLN A 88 18.30 0.09 -17.10
N PHE A 89 17.68 0.55 -16.02
CA PHE A 89 18.27 1.42 -14.99
C PHE A 89 18.83 2.75 -15.52
N GLU A 90 18.32 3.24 -16.65
CA GLU A 90 18.72 4.53 -17.21
C GLU A 90 17.85 5.67 -16.66
N SER A 91 18.50 6.62 -15.98
CA SER A 91 17.79 7.66 -15.23
C SER A 91 16.83 8.48 -16.09
N GLY A 92 15.53 8.43 -15.74
CA GLY A 92 14.48 9.22 -16.38
C GLY A 92 14.08 8.73 -17.77
N ARG A 93 14.59 7.58 -18.21
CA ARG A 93 14.17 6.94 -19.46
C ARG A 93 12.81 6.26 -19.28
N SER A 94 12.06 6.13 -20.37
CA SER A 94 10.70 5.56 -20.42
C SER A 94 10.34 5.29 -21.88
N ASP A 95 9.96 4.05 -22.21
CA ASP A 95 9.52 3.70 -23.57
C ASP A 95 8.29 4.52 -23.97
N ILE A 96 7.39 4.78 -23.02
CA ILE A 96 6.20 5.60 -23.24
C ILE A 96 6.58 7.04 -23.59
N LYS A 97 7.53 7.63 -22.86
CA LYS A 97 8.00 8.98 -23.15
C LYS A 97 8.71 9.07 -24.50
N GLU A 98 9.51 8.08 -24.86
CA GLU A 98 10.23 8.07 -26.14
C GLU A 98 9.28 8.00 -27.34
N VAL A 99 8.20 7.24 -27.22
CA VAL A 99 7.21 7.08 -28.30
C VAL A 99 6.19 8.22 -28.32
N CYS A 100 5.65 8.60 -27.16
CA CYS A 100 4.53 9.53 -27.05
C CYS A 100 4.94 10.97 -26.74
N GLY A 101 6.20 11.23 -26.39
CA GLY A 101 6.71 12.54 -25.99
C GLY A 101 6.35 12.94 -24.55
N GLN A 102 5.62 12.11 -23.81
CA GLN A 102 5.18 12.34 -22.43
C GLN A 102 5.23 11.04 -21.63
N TYR A 103 5.49 11.14 -20.32
CA TYR A 103 5.38 10.01 -19.40
C TYR A 103 3.93 9.53 -19.24
N PRO A 104 3.70 8.27 -18.78
CA PRO A 104 2.37 7.84 -18.36
C PRO A 104 1.85 8.71 -17.20
N ALA A 105 0.52 8.78 -17.05
CA ALA A 105 -0.10 9.47 -15.91
C ALA A 105 -0.08 8.61 -14.64
N VAL A 106 -0.16 7.28 -14.80
CA VAL A 106 -0.15 6.30 -13.72
C VAL A 106 1.09 5.41 -13.84
N PHE A 107 1.84 5.29 -12.76
CA PHE A 107 3.04 4.46 -12.66
C PHE A 107 2.74 3.26 -11.78
N GLY A 108 2.79 2.08 -12.38
CA GLY A 108 2.60 0.81 -11.69
C GLY A 108 3.92 0.22 -11.22
N TRP A 109 3.91 -0.38 -10.03
CA TRP A 109 5.04 -1.09 -9.42
C TRP A 109 4.55 -2.37 -8.76
N ASP A 110 5.42 -3.37 -8.63
CA ASP A 110 5.10 -4.60 -7.91
C ASP A 110 6.05 -4.83 -6.74
N ILE A 111 5.48 -5.28 -5.62
CA ILE A 111 6.22 -5.58 -4.39
C ILE A 111 6.21 -7.07 -4.01
N GLY A 112 5.96 -7.98 -4.95
CA GLY A 112 6.20 -9.42 -4.71
C GLY A 112 7.67 -9.70 -4.37
N GLY A 113 7.92 -10.68 -3.51
CA GLY A 113 9.25 -10.91 -2.91
C GLY A 113 9.65 -9.90 -1.84
N ILE A 114 8.68 -9.30 -1.12
CA ILE A 114 8.90 -8.21 -0.15
C ILE A 114 9.80 -8.56 1.04
N ASP A 115 10.10 -9.84 1.24
CA ASP A 115 11.02 -10.37 2.24
C ASP A 115 12.47 -10.47 1.74
N GLN A 116 12.72 -10.13 0.47
CA GLN A 116 14.02 -10.08 -0.19
C GLN A 116 14.48 -8.64 -0.43
N ASP A 117 15.71 -8.47 -0.95
CA ASP A 117 16.26 -7.16 -1.36
C ASP A 117 15.66 -6.64 -2.68
N GLN A 118 15.19 -7.57 -3.53
CA GLN A 118 14.65 -7.32 -4.86
C GLN A 118 13.23 -7.87 -4.98
N ASN A 119 12.40 -7.23 -5.80
CA ASN A 119 11.12 -7.79 -6.17
C ASN A 119 11.29 -9.01 -7.09
N LEU A 120 10.17 -9.68 -7.42
CA LEU A 120 10.16 -10.87 -8.29
C LEU A 120 10.78 -10.66 -9.69
N ASP A 121 10.86 -9.41 -10.16
CA ASP A 121 11.41 -9.03 -11.47
C ASP A 121 12.89 -8.61 -11.39
N GLY A 122 13.51 -8.70 -10.21
CA GLY A 122 14.92 -8.34 -9.98
C GLY A 122 15.18 -6.86 -9.75
N LEU A 123 14.14 -6.07 -9.44
CA LEU A 123 14.26 -4.64 -9.12
C LEU A 123 14.52 -4.45 -7.62
N ASN A 124 15.58 -3.74 -7.24
CA ASN A 124 15.84 -3.44 -5.83
C ASN A 124 14.73 -2.55 -5.27
N PHE A 125 14.26 -2.84 -4.05
CA PHE A 125 13.19 -2.05 -3.42
C PHE A 125 13.57 -0.58 -3.19
N ASP A 126 14.84 -0.29 -2.91
CA ASP A 126 15.33 1.08 -2.75
C ASP A 126 15.26 1.87 -4.07
N ASP A 127 15.51 1.21 -5.22
CA ASP A 127 15.37 1.83 -6.53
C ASP A 127 13.89 2.07 -6.86
N ILE A 128 12.99 1.13 -6.52
CA ILE A 128 11.53 1.30 -6.64
C ILE A 128 11.07 2.53 -5.84
N ILE A 129 11.53 2.70 -4.60
CA ILE A 129 11.21 3.88 -3.79
C ILE A 129 11.68 5.17 -4.49
N ALA A 130 12.91 5.18 -5.03
CA ALA A 130 13.44 6.34 -5.73
C ALA A 130 12.65 6.67 -7.01
N TRP A 131 12.23 5.67 -7.79
CA TRP A 131 11.39 5.87 -8.97
C TRP A 131 9.98 6.32 -8.63
N ILE A 132 9.38 5.80 -7.55
CA ILE A 132 8.08 6.28 -7.03
C ILE A 132 8.18 7.76 -6.64
N GLN A 133 9.21 8.14 -5.88
CA GLN A 133 9.46 9.53 -5.51
C GLN A 133 9.66 10.43 -6.74
N LYS A 134 10.40 9.93 -7.74
CA LYS A 134 10.56 10.62 -9.01
C LYS A 134 9.22 10.82 -9.70
N ALA A 135 8.44 9.77 -9.91
CA ALA A 135 7.13 9.80 -10.56
C ALA A 135 6.17 10.76 -9.85
N HIS A 136 6.08 10.67 -8.52
CA HIS A 136 5.26 11.56 -7.71
C HIS A 136 5.67 13.03 -7.87
N SER A 137 6.98 13.34 -7.92
CA SER A 137 7.48 14.70 -8.11
C SER A 137 7.11 15.32 -9.46
N MET A 138 6.75 14.50 -10.46
CA MET A 138 6.28 14.93 -11.78
C MET A 138 4.75 15.05 -11.85
N GLY A 139 4.04 14.78 -10.75
CA GLY A 139 2.58 14.68 -10.71
C GLY A 139 2.03 13.31 -11.13
N GLY A 140 2.88 12.28 -11.22
CA GLY A 140 2.47 10.92 -11.51
C GLY A 140 1.67 10.28 -10.36
N ILE A 141 0.69 9.46 -10.73
CA ILE A 141 -0.13 8.68 -9.79
C ILE A 141 0.53 7.32 -9.57
N ILE A 142 0.62 6.87 -8.33
CA ILE A 142 1.30 5.63 -7.98
C ILE A 142 0.28 4.53 -7.71
N THR A 143 0.45 3.38 -8.37
CA THR A 143 -0.27 2.16 -8.03
C THR A 143 0.71 1.03 -7.76
N ILE A 144 0.41 0.21 -6.76
CA ILE A 144 1.27 -0.89 -6.34
C ILE A 144 0.45 -2.18 -6.31
N SER A 145 0.88 -3.18 -7.07
CA SER A 145 0.42 -4.56 -6.93
C SER A 145 1.40 -5.38 -6.11
N MET A 146 1.00 -6.61 -5.80
CA MET A 146 1.81 -7.50 -4.97
C MET A 146 1.55 -8.94 -5.41
N HIS A 147 2.49 -9.52 -6.15
CA HIS A 147 2.53 -10.96 -6.38
C HIS A 147 3.04 -11.64 -5.11
N LEU A 148 2.15 -11.86 -4.14
CA LEU A 148 2.48 -12.39 -2.83
C LEU A 148 2.84 -13.88 -2.92
N ASP A 149 3.97 -14.27 -2.34
CA ASP A 149 4.38 -15.67 -2.23
C ASP A 149 3.37 -16.49 -1.44
N ASN A 150 3.27 -17.77 -1.77
CA ASN A 150 2.37 -18.69 -1.10
C ASN A 150 2.78 -18.88 0.37
N PRO A 151 1.96 -18.44 1.35
CA PRO A 151 2.36 -18.41 2.75
C PRO A 151 2.43 -19.80 3.40
N LEU A 152 1.92 -20.84 2.73
CA LEU A 152 2.00 -22.23 3.19
C LEU A 152 3.28 -22.92 2.70
N THR A 153 3.67 -22.69 1.45
CA THR A 153 4.79 -23.41 0.82
C THR A 153 6.07 -22.59 0.75
N GLY A 154 5.98 -21.26 0.83
CA GLY A 154 7.09 -20.33 0.61
C GLY A 154 7.50 -20.18 -0.85
N ASN A 155 6.76 -20.75 -1.80
CA ASN A 155 7.00 -20.58 -3.24
C ASN A 155 6.28 -19.33 -3.78
N ASP A 156 6.49 -19.02 -5.05
CA ASP A 156 5.93 -17.85 -5.70
C ASP A 156 4.38 -17.78 -5.73
N ALA A 157 3.86 -16.64 -6.18
CA ALA A 157 2.44 -16.39 -6.32
C ALA A 157 1.67 -17.40 -7.19
N TRP A 158 2.36 -18.14 -8.08
CA TRP A 158 1.77 -19.13 -8.98
C TRP A 158 1.80 -20.56 -8.44
N ASP A 159 2.42 -20.80 -7.28
CA ASP A 159 2.19 -22.03 -6.52
C ASP A 159 0.74 -22.05 -6.00
N ASN A 160 -0.12 -22.80 -6.68
CA ASN A 160 -1.54 -22.87 -6.41
C ASN A 160 -1.93 -23.74 -5.20
N THR A 161 -0.97 -24.19 -4.39
CA THR A 161 -1.25 -24.93 -3.15
C THR A 161 -2.22 -24.13 -2.27
N PRO A 162 -3.41 -24.67 -1.91
CA PRO A 162 -4.41 -23.92 -1.15
C PRO A 162 -3.88 -23.45 0.22
N ALA A 163 -3.84 -22.13 0.40
CA ALA A 163 -3.26 -21.52 1.60
C ALA A 163 -4.22 -20.59 2.37
N VAL A 164 -5.34 -20.17 1.78
CA VAL A 164 -6.22 -19.14 2.38
C VAL A 164 -6.79 -19.59 3.73
N ASP A 165 -7.17 -20.85 3.88
CA ASP A 165 -7.68 -21.38 5.15
C ASP A 165 -6.60 -21.48 6.25
N LYS A 166 -5.32 -21.38 5.89
CA LYS A 166 -4.17 -21.44 6.80
C LYS A 166 -3.75 -20.08 7.32
N ILE A 167 -4.14 -19.00 6.66
CA ILE A 167 -3.77 -17.63 7.03
C ILE A 167 -4.83 -16.89 7.83
N LEU A 168 -6.03 -17.46 8.01
CA LEU A 168 -7.08 -16.84 8.83
C LEU A 168 -6.67 -16.76 10.32
N PRO A 169 -7.24 -15.84 11.12
CA PRO A 169 -6.95 -15.74 12.54
C PRO A 169 -7.04 -17.07 13.29
N GLY A 170 -6.00 -17.39 14.05
CA GLY A 170 -5.88 -18.64 14.82
C GLY A 170 -5.48 -19.88 14.00
N LYS A 171 -5.15 -19.72 12.72
CA LYS A 171 -4.67 -20.81 11.84
C LYS A 171 -3.15 -20.88 11.80
N SER A 172 -2.63 -21.96 11.22
CA SER A 172 -1.22 -22.36 11.34
C SER A 172 -0.21 -21.39 10.74
N HIS A 173 -0.58 -20.62 9.69
CA HIS A 173 0.32 -19.73 8.97
C HIS A 173 -0.11 -18.25 9.06
N HIS A 174 -1.02 -17.91 9.98
CA HIS A 174 -1.51 -16.54 10.16
C HIS A 174 -0.38 -15.59 10.55
N LYS A 175 0.58 -16.03 11.37
CA LYS A 175 1.67 -15.19 11.84
C LYS A 175 2.66 -14.86 10.72
N GLU A 176 3.03 -15.86 9.93
CA GLU A 176 3.91 -15.75 8.77
C GLU A 176 3.29 -14.82 7.71
N TYR A 177 2.00 -14.99 7.46
CA TYR A 177 1.22 -14.11 6.60
C TYR A 177 1.22 -12.66 7.11
N LEU A 178 0.91 -12.42 8.39
CA LEU A 178 0.99 -11.08 9.00
C LEU A 178 2.40 -10.48 8.97
N SER A 179 3.43 -11.30 9.09
CA SER A 179 4.83 -10.84 8.95
C SER A 179 5.08 -10.28 7.55
N THR A 180 4.54 -10.93 6.52
CA THR A 180 4.69 -10.48 5.13
C THR A 180 3.90 -9.19 4.87
N LEU A 181 2.67 -9.09 5.39
CA LEU A 181 1.89 -7.85 5.35
C LEU A 181 2.60 -6.70 6.08
N ARG A 182 3.31 -7.01 7.17
CA ARG A 182 4.10 -6.01 7.90
C ARG A 182 5.27 -5.48 7.06
N LEU A 183 5.94 -6.33 6.29
CA LEU A 183 6.99 -5.90 5.37
C LEU A 183 6.44 -5.00 4.26
N ALA A 184 5.28 -5.35 3.70
CA ALA A 184 4.58 -4.47 2.75
C ALA A 184 4.21 -3.12 3.40
N ALA A 185 3.74 -3.15 4.65
CA ALA A 185 3.45 -1.94 5.41
C ALA A 185 4.69 -1.08 5.67
N ASP A 186 5.81 -1.69 6.05
CA ASP A 186 7.09 -1.01 6.27
C ASP A 186 7.62 -0.40 4.96
N PHE A 187 7.46 -1.09 3.82
CA PHE A 187 7.78 -0.54 2.50
C PHE A 187 6.94 0.68 2.16
N LEU A 188 5.61 0.57 2.27
CA LEU A 188 4.69 1.70 2.04
C LEU A 188 4.98 2.88 2.97
N GLY A 189 5.40 2.62 4.20
CA GLY A 189 5.84 3.63 5.18
C GLY A 189 7.11 4.39 4.80
N LYS A 190 7.92 3.87 3.87
CA LYS A 190 9.10 4.57 3.32
C LYS A 190 8.74 5.51 2.16
N LEU A 191 7.53 5.40 1.59
CA LEU A 191 7.11 6.20 0.44
C LEU A 191 6.74 7.61 0.87
N LYS A 192 7.77 8.46 0.95
CA LYS A 192 7.64 9.87 1.29
C LYS A 192 8.29 10.75 0.24
N ASP A 193 7.72 11.93 0.02
CA ASP A 193 8.30 12.96 -0.84
C ASP A 193 9.46 13.70 -0.16
N LYS A 194 10.02 14.70 -0.85
CA LYS A 194 11.14 15.51 -0.34
C LYS A 194 10.76 16.39 0.86
N GLN A 195 9.48 16.53 1.15
CA GLN A 195 8.91 17.28 2.27
C GLN A 195 8.50 16.35 3.42
N ASP A 196 8.96 15.09 3.41
CA ASP A 196 8.61 14.03 4.38
C ASP A 196 7.09 13.75 4.43
N GLN A 197 6.35 14.06 3.36
CA GLN A 197 4.93 13.75 3.25
C GLN A 197 4.73 12.40 2.59
N TYR A 198 3.83 11.58 3.13
CA TYR A 198 3.51 10.29 2.52
C TYR A 198 2.92 10.45 1.12
N ILE A 199 3.48 9.71 0.18
CA ILE A 199 3.03 9.65 -1.21
C ILE A 199 1.74 8.82 -1.28
N PRO A 200 0.65 9.33 -1.85
CA PRO A 200 -0.57 8.55 -2.05
C PRO A 200 -0.36 7.36 -2.97
N VAL A 201 -0.82 6.18 -2.55
CA VAL A 201 -0.72 4.93 -3.30
C VAL A 201 -2.10 4.30 -3.50
N ILE A 202 -2.37 3.87 -4.72
CA ILE A 202 -3.46 2.96 -5.05
C ILE A 202 -2.92 1.53 -4.87
N PHE A 203 -3.16 0.93 -3.70
CA PHE A 203 -2.69 -0.42 -3.39
C PHE A 203 -3.70 -1.46 -3.91
N ARG A 204 -3.19 -2.47 -4.63
CA ARG A 204 -3.98 -3.43 -5.40
C ARG A 204 -3.55 -4.88 -5.10
N PRO A 205 -3.69 -5.34 -3.84
CA PRO A 205 -3.36 -6.72 -3.48
C PRO A 205 -4.41 -7.70 -4.01
N TYR A 206 -4.06 -8.99 -4.07
CA TYR A 206 -4.97 -10.08 -4.45
C TYR A 206 -5.69 -9.87 -5.79
N HIS A 207 -4.97 -9.31 -6.77
CA HIS A 207 -5.51 -9.09 -8.10
C HIS A 207 -5.89 -10.41 -8.79
N GLU A 208 -6.85 -10.34 -9.70
CA GLU A 208 -7.23 -11.50 -10.54
C GLU A 208 -7.73 -12.72 -9.75
N HIS A 209 -8.26 -12.52 -8.53
CA HIS A 209 -8.77 -13.60 -7.68
C HIS A 209 -9.88 -14.46 -8.32
N ASN A 210 -10.50 -13.99 -9.40
CA ASN A 210 -11.48 -14.75 -10.19
C ASN A 210 -10.84 -15.84 -11.08
N HIS A 211 -9.52 -15.81 -11.25
CA HIS A 211 -8.74 -16.77 -12.02
C HIS A 211 -8.13 -17.87 -11.13
N THR A 212 -7.41 -18.82 -11.73
CA THR A 212 -6.96 -20.08 -11.07
C THR A 212 -5.45 -20.22 -11.00
N TRP A 213 -4.71 -19.15 -11.29
CA TRP A 213 -3.25 -19.21 -11.36
C TRP A 213 -2.56 -18.77 -10.09
N SER A 214 -3.24 -18.01 -9.22
CA SER A 214 -2.71 -17.62 -7.92
C SER A 214 -3.33 -18.42 -6.78
N TRP A 215 -2.61 -18.58 -5.67
CA TRP A 215 -3.12 -19.29 -4.48
C TRP A 215 -4.28 -18.57 -3.76
N TRP A 216 -4.51 -17.28 -4.04
CA TRP A 216 -5.71 -16.54 -3.63
C TRP A 216 -6.83 -16.59 -4.69
N GLY A 217 -6.62 -17.31 -5.79
CA GLY A 217 -7.53 -17.47 -6.90
C GLY A 217 -8.68 -18.44 -6.62
N ARG A 218 -9.62 -18.50 -7.57
CA ARG A 218 -10.87 -19.28 -7.51
C ARG A 218 -10.68 -20.77 -7.27
N SER A 219 -9.56 -21.36 -7.72
CA SER A 219 -9.25 -22.78 -7.52
C SER A 219 -8.84 -23.12 -6.09
N SER A 220 -8.35 -22.12 -5.35
CA SER A 220 -7.67 -22.32 -4.08
C SER A 220 -8.48 -21.81 -2.88
N CYS A 221 -9.60 -21.12 -3.13
CA CYS A 221 -10.43 -20.55 -2.10
C CYS A 221 -11.91 -20.44 -2.51
N SER A 222 -12.84 -20.67 -1.58
CA SER A 222 -14.24 -20.26 -1.79
C SER A 222 -14.34 -18.73 -1.65
N LYS A 223 -15.26 -18.09 -2.39
CA LYS A 223 -15.42 -16.62 -2.35
C LYS A 223 -15.54 -16.09 -0.92
N ASP A 224 -16.39 -16.73 -0.11
CA ASP A 224 -16.64 -16.31 1.27
C ASP A 224 -15.38 -16.37 2.14
N THR A 225 -14.52 -17.38 1.93
CA THR A 225 -13.27 -17.54 2.70
C THR A 225 -12.22 -16.48 2.33
N LEU A 226 -12.17 -16.05 1.07
CA LEU A 226 -11.28 -14.95 0.65
C LEU A 226 -11.75 -13.62 1.26
N TYR A 227 -13.04 -13.32 1.21
CA TYR A 227 -13.58 -12.13 1.87
C TYR A 227 -13.31 -12.14 3.38
N CYS A 228 -13.48 -13.29 4.04
CA CYS A 228 -13.10 -13.41 5.44
C CYS A 228 -11.61 -13.14 5.67
N ALA A 229 -10.71 -13.56 4.78
CA ALA A 229 -9.29 -13.22 4.93
C ALA A 229 -9.08 -11.70 4.83
N LEU A 230 -9.68 -11.05 3.82
CA LEU A 230 -9.53 -9.62 3.56
C LEU A 230 -10.12 -8.72 4.66
N GLU A 231 -11.27 -9.09 5.24
CA GLU A 231 -11.94 -8.29 6.28
C GLU A 231 -11.28 -8.42 7.66
N ASN A 232 -10.59 -9.52 7.94
CA ASN A 232 -9.95 -9.77 9.24
C ASN A 232 -8.49 -9.24 9.31
N ASP A 233 -8.00 -8.61 8.26
CA ASP A 233 -6.65 -8.01 8.19
C ASP A 233 -6.60 -6.56 8.73
N HIS A 234 -7.66 -6.09 9.39
CA HIS A 234 -7.80 -4.73 9.95
C HIS A 234 -7.56 -4.66 11.47
#